data_AF-X8IYJ0-F1
#
_entry.id   AF-X8IYJ0-F1
#
_cell.length_a   1.000
_cell.length_b   1.000
_cell.length_c   1.000
_cell.angle_alpha   90.00
_cell.angle_beta   90.00
_cell.angle_gamma   90.00
#
_symmetry.space_group_name_H-M   'P 1'
#
loop_
_entity.id
_entity.type
_entity.pdbx_description
1 polymer ?
#
loop_
_entity_poly.entity_id
_entity_poly.type
_entity_poly.pdbx_seq_one_letter_code
_entity_poly.pdbx_strand_id
1 'polypeptide(L)'
;MGTFLITEWSTNLIQAAIVCNKVFGMGLDISTVLSTIAVVFDGNPITTQWSIGGSPGGLVLPPLLSAPQGLSGSHNKYEGDSSPTRSDAYMNNGDAASMNLAYFKQLYDLLPEEDPKANFDYDIIVKNRALRLNTSLSE
;
A
#
# COMPACT_ATOMS: atom_id res chain seq x y z
N MET A 1 2.80 -22.38 18.10
CA MET A 1 2.38 -21.76 16.83
C MET A 1 1.94 -20.35 17.19
N GLY A 2 2.83 -19.37 17.01
CA GLY A 2 2.64 -18.02 17.57
C GLY A 2 1.67 -17.20 16.72
N THR A 3 0.73 -16.56 17.40
CA THR A 3 -0.29 -15.66 16.86
C THR A 3 0.34 -14.55 16.01
N PHE A 4 0.10 -14.58 14.69
CA PHE A 4 0.46 -13.50 13.77
C PHE A 4 -0.63 -12.45 13.77
N LEU A 5 -0.72 -11.63 14.82
CA LEU A 5 -1.65 -10.50 14.83
C LEU A 5 -0.88 -9.19 14.70
N ILE A 6 -1.12 -8.50 13.58
CA ILE A 6 -1.04 -7.04 13.52
C ILE A 6 -2.16 -6.55 14.44
N THR A 7 -1.83 -6.23 15.68
CA THR A 7 -2.82 -5.67 16.60
C THR A 7 -2.94 -4.18 16.31
N GLU A 8 -4.18 -3.68 16.17
CA GLU A 8 -4.47 -2.24 16.07
C GLU A 8 -3.86 -1.53 14.85
N TRP A 9 -3.82 -2.20 13.70
CA TRP A 9 -3.24 -1.66 12.44
C TRP A 9 -1.75 -1.31 12.52
N SER A 10 -1.03 -1.70 13.58
CA SER A 10 0.39 -1.44 13.77
C SER A 10 1.23 -2.72 13.68
N THR A 11 2.44 -2.60 13.12
CA THR A 11 3.41 -3.70 13.03
C THR A 11 4.84 -3.18 13.14
N ASN A 12 5.82 -4.10 13.11
CA ASN A 12 7.24 -3.78 13.10
C ASN A 12 7.98 -4.51 11.97
N LEU A 13 9.23 -4.09 11.72
CA LEU A 13 10.00 -4.48 10.54
C LEU A 13 10.13 -6.01 10.43
N ILE A 14 10.52 -6.64 11.53
CA ILE A 14 10.76 -8.08 11.58
C ILE A 14 9.44 -8.84 11.43
N GLN A 15 8.39 -8.39 12.13
CA GLN A 15 7.08 -9.03 12.06
C GLN A 15 6.54 -8.99 10.63
N ALA A 16 6.50 -7.82 9.99
CA ALA A 16 5.95 -7.70 8.65
C ALA A 16 6.77 -8.52 7.63
N ALA A 17 8.10 -8.45 7.69
CA ALA A 17 8.95 -9.23 6.79
C ALA A 17 8.69 -10.75 6.89
N ILE A 18 8.58 -11.25 8.12
CA ILE A 18 8.29 -12.67 8.38
C ILE A 18 6.87 -13.04 7.98
N VAL A 19 5.87 -12.18 8.25
CA VAL A 19 4.47 -12.46 7.87
C VAL A 19 4.31 -12.47 6.35
N CYS A 20 4.87 -11.49 5.64
CA CYS A 20 4.84 -11.44 4.18
C CYS A 20 5.46 -12.70 3.58
N ASN A 21 6.58 -13.17 4.13
CA ASN A 21 7.20 -14.41 3.68
C ASN A 21 6.36 -15.65 3.99
N LYS A 22 5.90 -15.81 5.23
CA LYS A 22 5.20 -17.02 5.67
C LYS A 22 3.78 -17.16 5.10
N VAL A 23 3.07 -16.05 4.94
CA VAL A 23 1.65 -16.05 4.53
C VAL A 23 1.52 -15.89 3.02
N PHE A 24 2.31 -15.01 2.41
CA PHE A 24 2.19 -14.67 0.99
C PHE A 24 3.33 -15.21 0.13
N GLY A 25 4.31 -15.91 0.71
CA GLY A 25 5.46 -16.46 -0.03
C GLY A 25 6.43 -15.38 -0.55
N MET A 26 6.32 -14.14 -0.06
CA MET A 26 7.18 -13.03 -0.51
C MET A 26 8.63 -13.27 -0.07
N GLY A 27 9.61 -12.97 -0.92
CA GLY A 27 11.03 -13.07 -0.56
C GLY A 27 11.37 -12.23 0.67
N LEU A 28 12.24 -12.75 1.55
CA LEU A 28 12.66 -12.01 2.75
C LEU A 28 13.42 -10.72 2.40
N ASP A 29 14.13 -10.73 1.27
CA ASP A 29 14.79 -9.57 0.69
C ASP A 29 13.80 -8.42 0.42
N ILE A 30 12.81 -8.64 -0.45
CA ILE A 30 11.84 -7.62 -0.82
C ILE A 30 10.93 -7.25 0.36
N SER A 31 10.53 -8.21 1.19
CA SER A 31 9.70 -7.94 2.37
C SER A 31 10.44 -7.04 3.36
N THR A 32 11.75 -7.25 3.55
CA THR A 32 12.59 -6.43 4.43
C THR A 32 12.79 -5.03 3.85
N VAL A 33 13.03 -4.91 2.54
CA VAL A 33 13.18 -3.61 1.87
C VAL A 33 11.90 -2.78 2.02
N LEU A 34 10.74 -3.35 1.68
CA LEU A 34 9.45 -2.64 1.79
C LEU A 34 9.12 -2.25 3.24
N SER A 35 9.37 -3.13 4.20
CA SER A 35 9.20 -2.84 5.63
C SER A 35 10.12 -1.72 6.11
N THR A 36 11.35 -1.67 5.61
CA THR A 36 12.31 -0.61 5.93
C THR A 36 11.85 0.74 5.41
N ILE A 37 11.36 0.80 4.16
CA ILE A 37 10.82 2.03 3.56
C ILE A 37 9.64 2.52 4.39
N ALA A 38 8.71 1.64 4.79
CA ALA A 38 7.56 2.01 5.62
C ALA A 38 7.97 2.60 6.98
N VAL A 39 8.99 2.02 7.65
CA VAL A 39 9.53 2.56 8.90
C VAL A 39 10.15 3.95 8.72
N VAL A 40 10.95 4.13 7.68
CA VAL A 40 11.72 5.36 7.45
C VAL A 40 10.81 6.54 7.15
N PHE A 41 9.78 6.35 6.33
CA PHE A 41 8.98 7.46 5.81
C PHE A 41 7.70 7.73 6.61
N ASP A 42 7.10 6.69 7.20
CA ASP A 42 5.76 6.74 7.77
C ASP A 42 5.63 6.08 9.13
N GLY A 43 6.75 5.62 9.69
CA GLY A 43 6.85 4.98 10.99
C GLY A 43 7.81 5.69 11.95
N ASN A 44 8.21 4.94 12.97
CA ASN A 44 9.17 5.37 13.97
C ASN A 44 10.48 4.58 13.79
N PRO A 45 11.58 5.21 13.35
CA PRO A 45 12.85 4.52 13.12
C PRO A 45 13.53 4.01 14.40
N ILE A 46 13.19 4.57 15.57
CA ILE A 46 13.74 4.13 16.86
C ILE A 46 13.08 2.81 17.27
N THR A 47 11.76 2.71 17.16
CA THR A 47 11.01 1.51 17.56
C THR A 47 10.82 0.52 16.41
N THR A 48 11.18 0.90 15.18
CA THR A 48 10.98 0.15 13.93
C THR A 48 9.51 -0.22 13.65
N GLN A 49 8.58 0.58 14.17
CA GLN A 49 7.14 0.35 14.06
C GLN A 49 6.49 1.32 13.07
N TRP A 50 5.43 0.88 12.40
CA TRP A 50 4.58 1.72 11.55
C TRP A 50 3.14 1.22 11.56
N SER A 51 2.24 2.08 11.10
CA SER A 51 0.84 1.74 10.87
C SER A 51 0.63 1.33 9.42
N ILE A 52 -0.04 0.19 9.19
CA ILE A 52 -0.52 -0.23 7.86
C ILE A 52 -1.77 0.56 7.41
N GLY A 53 -2.31 1.43 8.27
CA GLY A 53 -3.41 2.34 8.00
C GLY A 53 -3.01 3.80 8.23
N GLY A 54 -3.88 4.55 8.93
CA GLY A 54 -3.65 5.97 9.25
C GLY A 54 -2.62 6.21 10.37
N SER A 55 -2.38 7.48 10.68
CA SER A 55 -1.36 7.92 11.64
C SER A 55 -1.53 7.18 12.98
N PRO A 56 -0.48 6.51 13.50
CA PRO A 56 -0.51 5.93 14.84
C PRO A 56 -0.36 6.99 15.94
N GLY A 57 -0.36 8.29 15.59
CA GLY A 57 0.11 9.36 16.46
C GLY A 57 1.60 9.22 16.78
N GLY A 58 2.12 10.06 17.68
CA GLY A 58 3.48 9.95 18.16
C GLY A 58 4.23 11.27 18.23
N LEU A 59 5.49 11.18 18.64
CA LEU A 59 6.33 12.34 18.92
C LEU A 59 6.75 13.04 17.61
N VAL A 60 6.53 14.35 17.56
CA VAL A 60 7.17 15.23 16.58
C VAL A 60 8.47 15.74 17.23
N LEU A 61 9.60 15.60 16.55
CA LEU A 61 10.87 16.23 16.96
C LEU A 61 11.31 17.21 15.87
N PRO A 62 10.67 18.39 15.73
CA PRO A 62 11.10 19.38 14.75
C PRO A 62 12.52 19.87 15.06
N PRO A 63 13.40 20.07 14.05
CA PRO A 63 13.20 19.90 12.61
C PRO A 63 13.56 18.49 12.09
N LEU A 64 13.91 17.56 12.97
CA LEU A 64 14.54 16.28 12.62
C LEU A 64 13.53 15.20 12.22
N LEU A 65 12.37 15.11 12.89
CA LEU A 65 11.34 14.08 12.63
C LEU A 65 9.92 14.67 12.72
N SER A 66 9.12 14.46 11.67
CA SER A 66 7.67 14.70 11.68
C SER A 66 6.91 13.53 12.32
N ALA A 67 5.66 13.75 12.75
CA ALA A 67 4.82 12.65 13.22
C ALA A 67 4.58 11.60 12.11
N PRO A 68 4.65 10.30 12.43
CA PRO A 68 4.35 9.24 11.47
C PRO A 68 2.90 9.31 11.01
N GLN A 69 2.66 9.13 9.71
CA GLN A 69 1.32 9.21 9.12
C GLN A 69 0.74 7.84 8.77
N GLY A 70 1.51 6.76 8.91
CA GLY A 70 1.12 5.44 8.42
C GLY A 70 0.97 5.39 6.90
N LEU A 71 0.70 4.21 6.35
CA LEU A 71 0.58 4.04 4.90
C LEU A 71 -0.54 4.89 4.29
N SER A 72 -1.65 5.12 4.99
CA SER A 72 -2.76 5.93 4.46
C SER A 72 -2.44 7.41 4.31
N GLY A 73 -1.45 7.94 5.04
CA GLY A 73 -0.99 9.33 4.94
C GLY A 73 0.40 9.49 4.33
N SER A 74 0.85 8.47 3.58
CA SER A 74 2.22 8.36 3.04
C SER A 74 2.38 8.90 1.61
N HIS A 75 1.44 9.73 1.15
CA HIS A 75 1.40 10.22 -0.21
C HIS A 75 2.73 10.86 -0.63
N ASN A 76 3.23 10.47 -1.81
CA ASN A 76 4.55 10.83 -2.37
C ASN A 76 5.77 10.31 -1.58
N LYS A 77 5.58 9.36 -0.66
CA LYS A 77 6.67 8.67 0.04
C LYS A 77 6.62 7.16 -0.18
N TYR A 78 5.48 6.55 0.12
CA TYR A 78 5.21 5.13 -0.08
C TYR A 78 3.96 4.95 -0.94
N GLU A 79 2.87 5.63 -0.57
CA GLU A 79 1.66 5.73 -1.39
C GLU A 79 1.87 6.70 -2.56
N GLY A 80 1.25 6.39 -3.70
CA GLY A 80 1.32 7.21 -4.89
C GLY A 80 0.16 6.98 -5.85
N ASP A 81 0.05 7.92 -6.79
CA ASP A 81 -1.01 8.01 -7.80
C ASP A 81 -1.05 6.81 -8.75
N SER A 82 -2.14 6.73 -9.53
CA SER A 82 -2.39 5.62 -10.48
C SER A 82 -2.52 4.25 -9.80
N SER A 83 -2.97 4.23 -8.55
CA SER A 83 -3.26 2.99 -7.82
C SER A 83 -4.37 2.18 -8.50
N PRO A 84 -4.30 0.85 -8.53
CA PRO A 84 -5.22 0.02 -9.33
C PRO A 84 -6.67 0.07 -8.84
N THR A 85 -6.89 0.30 -7.55
CA THR A 85 -8.23 0.27 -6.93
C THR A 85 -8.44 1.38 -5.88
N ARG A 86 -7.53 2.36 -5.82
CA ARG A 86 -7.58 3.51 -4.91
C ARG A 86 -7.48 4.78 -5.74
N SER A 87 -8.10 5.84 -5.25
CA SER A 87 -8.05 7.16 -5.88
C SER A 87 -6.70 7.82 -5.64
N ASP A 88 -6.32 8.69 -6.56
CA ASP A 88 -5.19 9.60 -6.38
C ASP A 88 -5.56 10.61 -5.29
N ALA A 89 -4.60 10.95 -4.41
CA ALA A 89 -4.90 11.80 -3.26
C ALA A 89 -5.44 13.17 -3.70
N TYR A 90 -4.89 13.72 -4.79
CA TYR A 90 -5.33 14.99 -5.36
C TYR A 90 -6.78 14.96 -5.86
N MET A 91 -7.21 13.84 -6.44
CA MET A 91 -8.54 13.68 -7.04
C MET A 91 -9.64 13.33 -6.03
N ASN A 92 -9.26 12.95 -4.80
CA ASN A 92 -10.20 12.45 -3.79
C ASN A 92 -10.00 13.11 -2.42
N ASN A 93 -9.79 14.43 -2.41
CA ASN A 93 -9.74 15.24 -1.19
C ASN A 93 -8.70 14.73 -0.15
N GLY A 94 -7.60 14.15 -0.62
CA GLY A 94 -6.52 13.58 0.20
C GLY A 94 -6.71 12.11 0.59
N ASP A 95 -7.84 11.48 0.27
CA ASP A 95 -8.08 10.06 0.55
C ASP A 95 -7.58 9.16 -0.60
N ALA A 96 -6.39 8.59 -0.41
CA ALA A 96 -5.82 7.59 -1.30
C ALA A 96 -5.83 6.15 -0.73
N ALA A 97 -6.53 5.94 0.40
CA ALA A 97 -6.55 4.66 1.09
C ALA A 97 -7.85 3.87 0.86
N SER A 98 -8.98 4.57 0.76
CA SER A 98 -10.29 3.95 0.59
C SER A 98 -10.42 3.24 -0.76
N MET A 99 -11.12 2.11 -0.75
CA MET A 99 -11.42 1.37 -1.98
C MET A 99 -12.29 2.21 -2.92
N ASN A 100 -11.82 2.43 -4.14
CA ASN A 100 -12.61 2.97 -5.22
C ASN A 100 -13.23 1.82 -6.03
N LEU A 101 -14.52 1.58 -5.83
CA LEU A 101 -15.23 0.49 -6.51
C LEU A 101 -15.32 0.67 -8.03
N ALA A 102 -15.30 1.91 -8.53
CA ALA A 102 -15.28 2.15 -9.97
C ALA A 102 -13.95 1.70 -10.59
N TYR A 103 -12.83 1.96 -9.91
CA TYR A 103 -11.51 1.50 -10.37
C TYR A 103 -11.33 -0.01 -10.20
N PHE A 104 -11.86 -0.59 -9.12
CA PHE A 104 -11.92 -2.04 -9.00
C PHE A 104 -12.72 -2.67 -10.16
N LYS A 105 -13.89 -2.10 -10.48
CA LYS A 105 -14.69 -2.56 -11.61
C LYS A 105 -13.94 -2.41 -12.94
N GLN A 106 -13.23 -1.29 -13.16
CA GLN A 106 -12.40 -1.09 -14.36
C GLN A 106 -11.34 -2.20 -14.52
N LEU A 107 -10.66 -2.60 -13.44
CA LEU A 107 -9.72 -3.72 -13.47
C LEU A 107 -10.44 -5.06 -13.72
N TYR A 108 -11.56 -5.29 -13.05
CA TYR A 108 -12.35 -6.52 -13.20
C TYR A 108 -12.87 -6.71 -14.63
N ASP A 109 -13.36 -5.64 -15.25
CA ASP A 109 -13.90 -5.63 -16.63
C ASP A 109 -12.83 -5.90 -17.70
N LEU A 110 -11.53 -5.96 -17.35
CA LEU A 110 -10.49 -6.42 -18.26
C LEU A 110 -10.48 -7.94 -18.43
N LEU A 111 -11.07 -8.69 -17.49
CA LEU A 111 -11.14 -10.14 -17.57
C LEU A 111 -12.15 -10.58 -18.65
N PRO A 112 -11.83 -11.63 -19.43
CA PRO A 112 -12.78 -12.22 -20.37
C PRO A 112 -13.90 -12.96 -19.63
N GLU A 113 -15.14 -12.48 -19.73
CA GLU A 113 -16.30 -13.04 -19.00
C GLU A 113 -16.60 -14.51 -19.30
N GLU A 114 -16.33 -14.96 -20.53
CA GLU A 114 -16.67 -16.31 -20.99
C GLU A 114 -15.54 -17.33 -20.81
N ASP A 115 -14.35 -16.90 -20.37
CA ASP A 115 -13.22 -17.80 -20.17
C ASP A 115 -13.19 -18.34 -18.74
N PRO A 116 -13.41 -19.65 -18.52
CA PRO A 116 -13.30 -20.25 -17.19
C PRO A 116 -11.85 -20.22 -16.63
N LYS A 117 -10.86 -19.84 -17.44
CA LYS A 117 -9.46 -19.64 -17.05
C LYS A 117 -9.07 -18.17 -16.95
N ALA A 118 -10.04 -17.24 -17.03
CA ALA A 118 -9.80 -15.82 -16.85
C ALA A 118 -9.01 -15.57 -15.56
N ASN A 119 -7.92 -14.81 -15.69
CA ASN A 119 -7.02 -14.53 -14.58
C ASN A 119 -6.42 -13.13 -14.73
N PHE A 120 -6.06 -12.51 -13.60
CA PHE A 120 -5.30 -11.27 -13.58
C PHE A 120 -3.82 -11.56 -13.90
N ASP A 121 -3.57 -11.91 -15.16
CA ASP A 121 -2.22 -12.16 -15.66
C ASP A 121 -1.43 -10.86 -15.92
N TYR A 122 -0.20 -11.02 -16.40
CA TYR A 122 0.70 -9.91 -16.66
C TYR A 122 0.09 -8.89 -17.65
N ASP A 123 -0.57 -9.35 -18.71
CA ASP A 123 -1.11 -8.48 -19.76
C ASP A 123 -2.28 -7.67 -19.23
N ILE A 124 -3.16 -8.28 -18.44
CA ILE A 124 -4.26 -7.60 -17.75
C ILE A 124 -3.72 -6.53 -16.79
N ILE A 125 -2.73 -6.86 -15.97
CA ILE A 125 -2.15 -5.91 -15.00
C ILE A 125 -1.44 -4.75 -15.70
N VAL A 126 -0.67 -5.01 -16.76
CA VAL A 126 0.01 -3.95 -17.55
C VAL A 126 -1.00 -3.04 -18.22
N LYS A 127 -2.06 -3.61 -18.82
CA LYS A 127 -3.15 -2.83 -19.42
C LYS A 127 -3.84 -1.94 -18.38
N ASN A 128 -4.15 -2.49 -17.20
CA ASN A 128 -4.72 -1.71 -16.10
C ASN A 128 -3.80 -0.57 -15.65
N ARG A 129 -2.48 -0.81 -15.55
CA ARG A 129 -1.50 0.23 -15.19
C ARG A 129 -1.51 1.39 -16.18
N ALA A 130 -1.56 1.11 -17.48
CA ALA A 130 -1.66 2.16 -18.50
C ALA A 130 -2.97 2.96 -18.40
N LEU A 131 -4.10 2.28 -18.17
CA LEU A 131 -5.40 2.94 -17.99
C LEU A 131 -5.42 3.86 -16.76
N ARG A 132 -4.89 3.39 -15.64
CA ARG A 132 -4.81 4.18 -14.40
C ARG A 132 -3.90 5.38 -14.55
N LEU A 133 -2.75 5.23 -15.22
CA LEU A 133 -1.87 6.36 -15.53
C LEU A 133 -2.58 7.40 -16.39
N ASN A 134 -3.26 6.98 -17.47
CA ASN A 134 -4.00 7.91 -18.33
C ASN A 134 -5.12 8.65 -17.59
N THR A 135 -5.83 7.96 -16.69
CA THR A 135 -6.84 8.59 -15.83
C THR A 135 -6.20 9.68 -14.95
N SER A 136 -5.04 9.38 -14.38
CA SER A 136 -4.31 10.28 -13.48
C SER A 136 -3.81 11.55 -14.21
N LEU A 137 -3.55 11.44 -15.52
CA LEU A 137 -3.09 12.54 -16.36
C LEU A 137 -4.23 13.39 -16.96
N SER A 138 -5.46 12.88 -16.94
CA SER A 138 -6.62 13.50 -17.61
C SER A 138 -7.47 14.40 -16.71
N GLU A 139 -7.26 14.36 -15.40
CA GLU A 139 -7.94 15.22 -14.42
C GLU A 139 -6.96 16.23 -13.80
#